data_AF-A0A5C4SPM6-F1
#
_entry.id   AF-A0A5C4SPM6-F1
#
_cell.length_a   1.000
_cell.length_b   1.000
_cell.length_c   1.000
_cell.angle_alpha   90.00
_cell.angle_beta   90.00
_cell.angle_gamma   90.00
#
_symmetry.space_group_name_H-M   'P 1'
#
loop_
_entity.id
_entity.type
_entity.pdbx_description
1 polymer ?
#
loop_
_entity_poly.entity_id
_entity_poly.type
_entity_poly.pdbx_seq_one_letter_code
_entity_poly.pdbx_strand_id
1 'polypeptide(L)' 'MRKKTRRRPPKKRRGTGSKIINQVCIDNRPKYIEDRIEIGHWEGDLIIGKNHKSAIGTIVERKARYTIIKN' A
#
# COMPACT_ATOMS: atom_id res chain seq x y z
N MET A 1 1.85 -47.29 -16.87
CA MET A 1 1.91 -46.69 -15.51
C MET A 1 2.37 -45.23 -15.61
N ARG A 2 1.46 -44.25 -15.49
CA ARG A 2 1.75 -42.83 -15.73
C ARG A 2 2.37 -42.21 -14.46
N LYS A 3 3.67 -41.91 -14.46
CA LYS A 3 4.35 -41.27 -13.32
C LYS A 3 3.76 -39.86 -13.11
N LYS A 4 2.98 -39.68 -12.03
CA LYS A 4 2.53 -38.34 -11.59
C LYS A 4 3.78 -37.53 -11.24
N THR A 5 4.10 -36.51 -12.04
CA THR A 5 5.12 -35.51 -11.71
C THR A 5 4.72 -34.82 -10.40
N ARG A 6 5.53 -34.94 -9.35
CA ARG A 6 5.33 -34.20 -8.09
C ARG A 6 5.34 -32.72 -8.43
N ARG A 7 4.23 -32.01 -8.18
CA ARG A 7 4.19 -30.54 -8.26
C ARG A 7 5.26 -30.00 -7.32
N ARG A 8 6.22 -29.23 -7.85
CA ARG A 8 7.19 -28.50 -7.03
C ARG A 8 6.41 -27.50 -6.16
N PRO A 9 6.67 -27.44 -4.83
CA PRO A 9 6.06 -26.42 -4.01
C PRO A 9 6.49 -25.04 -4.50
N PRO A 10 5.59 -24.05 -4.51
CA PRO A 10 5.95 -22.68 -4.89
C PRO A 10 7.05 -22.16 -3.97
N LYS A 11 8.09 -21.56 -4.57
CA LYS A 11 9.19 -20.93 -3.82
C LYS A 11 8.57 -19.82 -2.97
N LYS A 12 8.68 -19.90 -1.64
CA LYS A 12 8.27 -18.81 -0.73
C LYS A 12 8.98 -17.55 -1.20
N ARG A 13 8.23 -16.56 -1.71
CA ARG A 13 8.75 -15.20 -1.92
C ARG A 13 9.21 -14.73 -0.55
N ARG A 14 10.52 -14.59 -0.34
CA ARG A 14 11.05 -13.93 0.86
C ARG A 14 10.62 -12.48 0.73
N GLY A 15 9.50 -12.12 1.36
CA GLY A 15 9.07 -10.75 1.51
C GLY A 15 9.98 -10.05 2.51
N THR A 16 11.19 -9.71 2.08
CA THR A 16 12.06 -8.75 2.78
C THR A 16 11.86 -7.38 2.17
N GLY A 17 10.60 -6.96 2.02
CA GLY A 17 10.32 -5.55 1.79
C GLY A 17 10.80 -4.77 3.02
N SER A 18 11.30 -3.55 2.80
CA SER A 18 11.58 -2.61 3.88
C SER A 18 10.34 -2.47 4.76
N LYS A 19 10.43 -2.92 6.01
CA LYS A 19 9.37 -2.69 6.99
C LYS A 19 9.47 -1.25 7.46
N ILE A 20 8.36 -0.52 7.41
CA ILE A 20 8.26 0.79 8.05
C ILE A 20 8.38 0.54 9.56
N ILE A 21 9.43 1.08 10.17
CA ILE A 21 9.65 0.96 11.62
C ILE A 21 8.48 1.66 12.31
N ASN A 22 7.88 0.98 13.30
CA ASN A 22 6.72 1.47 14.05
C ASN A 22 5.49 1.78 13.19
N GLN A 23 5.28 1.03 12.10
CA GLN A 23 4.04 1.15 11.33
C GLN A 23 2.82 0.90 12.22
N VAL A 24 1.91 1.87 12.24
CA VAL A 24 0.58 1.72 12.84
C VAL A 24 -0.39 1.33 11.73
N CYS A 25 -1.21 0.30 11.96
CA CYS A 25 -2.24 -0.07 10.99
C CYS A 25 -3.24 1.09 10.83
N ILE A 26 -3.70 1.35 9.61
CA ILE A 26 -4.72 2.37 9.34
C ILE A 26 -6.03 2.07 10.10
N ASP A 27 -6.32 0.80 10.36
CA ASP A 27 -7.47 0.35 11.14
C ASP A 27 -7.44 0.85 12.59
N ASN A 28 -6.25 1.20 13.12
CA ASN A 28 -6.10 1.72 14.48
C ASN A 28 -6.33 3.23 14.58
N ARG A 29 -6.65 3.91 13.46
CA ARG A 29 -6.87 5.35 13.49
C ARG A 29 -8.09 5.69 14.38
N PRO A 30 -8.05 6.79 15.14
CA PRO A 30 -9.21 7.26 15.87
C PRO A 30 -10.43 7.43 14.95
N LYS A 31 -11.61 6.96 15.40
CA LYS A 31 -12.85 6.97 14.60
C LYS A 31 -13.22 8.37 14.10
N TYR A 32 -12.96 9.41 14.88
CA TYR A 32 -13.31 10.79 14.52
C TYR A 32 -12.59 11.29 13.25
N ILE A 33 -11.50 10.64 12.83
CA ILE A 33 -10.79 10.97 11.58
C ILE A 33 -11.65 10.69 10.34
N GLU A 34 -12.62 9.76 10.44
CA GLU A 34 -13.55 9.47 9.34
C GLU A 34 -14.54 10.59 9.07
N ASP A 35 -14.80 11.44 10.06
CA ASP A 35 -15.72 12.56 9.93
C ASP A 35 -15.12 13.69 9.07
N ARG A 36 -13.79 13.67 8.83
CA ARG A 36 -13.06 14.62 7.98
C ARG A 36 -13.30 16.08 8.37
N ILE A 37 -13.48 16.33 9.67
CA ILE A 37 -13.79 17.65 10.22
C ILE A 37 -12.55 18.51 10.46
N GLU A 38 -11.36 17.93 10.49
CA GLU A 38 -10.08 18.60 10.71
C GLU A 38 -9.21 18.62 9.45
N ILE A 39 -8.43 19.70 9.27
CA ILE A 39 -7.41 19.78 8.22
C ILE A 39 -6.12 19.16 8.77
N GLY A 40 -5.35 18.47 7.92
CA GLY A 40 -4.03 17.95 8.23
C GLY A 40 -3.97 16.42 8.26
N HIS A 41 -5.08 15.75 7.95
CA HIS A 41 -5.12 14.29 7.82
C HIS A 41 -4.78 13.92 6.39
N TRP A 42 -3.56 13.39 6.19
CA TRP A 42 -3.03 13.04 4.87
C TRP A 42 -3.08 11.52 4.65
N GLU A 43 -3.53 11.12 3.47
CA GLU A 43 -3.46 9.73 2.98
C GLU A 43 -2.51 9.67 1.77
N GLY A 44 -1.71 8.61 1.70
CA GLY A 44 -0.72 8.40 0.65
C GLY A 44 -0.84 7.02 0.03
N ASP A 45 -0.95 6.96 -1.29
CA ASP A 45 -0.96 5.71 -2.06
C ASP A 45 0.18 5.69 -3.08
N LEU A 46 0.60 4.47 -3.45
CA LEU A 46 1.59 4.25 -4.48
C LEU A 46 1.02 3.35 -5.57
N ILE A 47 0.81 3.92 -6.76
CA ILE A 47 0.34 3.19 -7.94
C ILE A 47 1.57 2.69 -8.68
N ILE A 48 1.72 1.37 -8.80
CA ILE A 48 2.83 0.75 -9.52
C ILE A 48 2.42 0.44 -10.95
N GLY A 49 3.20 0.93 -11.91
CA GLY A 49 2.99 0.71 -13.33
C GLY A 49 3.34 -0.71 -13.78
N LYS A 50 3.02 -1.00 -15.06
CA LYS A 50 3.24 -2.32 -15.67
C LYS A 50 4.69 -2.78 -15.48
N ASN A 51 4.85 -4.03 -15.05
CA ASN A 51 6.15 -4.66 -14.82
C ASN A 51 7.06 -3.86 -13.86
N HIS A 52 6.49 -3.07 -12.94
CA HIS A 52 7.23 -2.23 -12.00
C HIS A 52 8.16 -1.20 -12.68
N LYS A 53 7.88 -0.81 -13.94
CA LYS A 53 8.73 0.12 -14.70
C LYS A 53 8.49 1.60 -14.41
N SER A 54 7.39 1.91 -13.73
CA SER A 54 7.05 3.26 -13.30
C SER A 54 6.27 3.19 -12.00
N ALA A 55 6.18 4.32 -11.30
CA ALA A 55 5.30 4.48 -10.16
C ALA A 55 4.71 5.89 -10.18
N ILE A 56 3.57 6.04 -9.53
CA ILE A 56 2.98 7.34 -9.22
C ILE A 56 2.65 7.34 -7.73
N GLY A 57 3.23 8.27 -6.99
CA GLY A 57 2.83 8.60 -5.64
C GLY A 57 1.68 9.60 -5.65
N THR A 58 0.68 9.34 -4.82
CA THR A 58 -0.44 10.26 -4.58
C THR A 58 -0.49 10.61 -3.11
N ILE A 59 -0.66 11.90 -2.79
CA ILE A 59 -0.82 12.39 -1.43
C ILE A 59 -2.08 13.26 -1.40
N VAL A 60 -3.03 12.95 -0.51
CA VAL A 60 -4.34 13.60 -0.44
C VAL A 60 -4.62 14.08 0.98
N GLU A 61 -4.98 15.35 1.13
CA GLU A 61 -5.54 15.89 2.37
C GLU A 61 -7.05 15.56 2.41
N ARG A 62 -7.52 14.85 3.45
CA ARG A 62 -8.85 14.21 3.43
C ARG A 62 -10.02 15.19 3.53
N LYS A 63 -9.84 16.37 4.13
CA LYS A 63 -10.90 17.37 4.34
C LYS A 63 -11.03 18.33 3.16
N ALA A 64 -9.95 19.03 2.82
CA ALA A 64 -9.85 19.98 1.73
C ALA A 64 -9.78 19.32 0.34
N ARG A 65 -9.50 18.01 0.27
CA ARG A 65 -9.30 17.24 -0.98
C ARG A 65 -8.16 17.78 -1.84
N TYR A 66 -7.25 18.54 -1.23
CA TYR A 66 -6.03 18.98 -1.87
C TYR A 66 -5.15 17.77 -2.19
N THR A 67 -4.76 17.65 -3.45
CA THR A 67 -4.13 16.43 -3.99
C THR A 67 -2.80 16.78 -4.65
N ILE A 68 -1.76 16.03 -4.30
CA ILE A 68 -0.44 16.09 -4.93
C ILE A 68 -0.22 14.75 -5.65
N ILE A 69 0.19 14.80 -6.91
CA ILE A 69 0.54 13.63 -7.72
C ILE A 69 1.97 13.78 -8.20
N LYS A 70 2.79 12.75 -7.98
CA LYS A 70 4.21 12.73 -8.36
C LYS A 70 4.57 11.40 -9.01
N ASN A 71 5.31 11.44 -10.12
CA ASN A 71 5.85 10.29 -10.83
C ASN A 71 7.30 9.99 -10.44
#